data_AF-A0A933RS48-F1
#
_entry.id   AF-A0A933RS48-F1
#
_cell.length_a   1.000
_cell.length_b   1.000
_cell.length_c   1.000
_cell.angle_alpha   90.00
_cell.angle_beta   90.00
_cell.angle_gamma   90.00
#
_symmetry.space_group_name_H-M   'P 1'
#
loop_
_entity.id
_entity.type
_entity.pdbx_description
1 polymer ?
#
loop_
_entity_poly.entity_id
_entity_poly.type
_entity_poly.pdbx_seq_one_letter_code
_entity_poly.pdbx_strand_id
1 'polypeptide(L)' 'MPAGRARNDRNDHSFVLFLDSAFAIAVRTRQSIYDCLYVALAALLKGKMVTADRKLYDDLQKSPFKKQVVSVADIG' A
#
# COMPACT_ATOMS: atom_id res chain seq x y z
N MET A 1 -11.63 40.22 24.64
CA MET A 1 -12.39 39.73 23.47
C MET A 1 -11.60 38.58 22.84
N PRO A 2 -12.06 37.31 22.86
CA PRO A 2 -11.31 36.21 22.26
C PRO A 2 -11.76 36.01 20.81
N ALA A 3 -10.83 36.07 19.86
CA ALA A 3 -11.08 35.58 18.50
C ALA A 3 -10.61 34.12 18.43
N GLY A 4 -11.57 33.20 18.46
CA GLY A 4 -11.33 31.81 18.10
C GLY A 4 -10.86 31.76 16.65
N ARG A 5 -9.77 31.03 16.39
CA ARG A 5 -9.40 30.63 15.04
C ARG A 5 -9.43 29.11 14.97
N ALA A 6 -10.32 28.65 14.11
CA ALA A 6 -10.70 27.28 13.87
C ALA A 6 -9.50 26.33 13.79
N ARG A 7 -9.66 25.14 14.39
CA ARG A 7 -8.84 23.98 14.06
C ARG A 7 -9.00 23.76 12.55
N ASN A 8 -7.92 24.01 11.81
CA ASN A 8 -7.86 23.64 10.40
C ASN A 8 -7.66 22.13 10.39
N ASP A 9 -8.77 21.39 10.40
CA ASP A 9 -8.78 19.96 10.15
C ASP A 9 -8.27 19.77 8.73
N ARG A 10 -6.94 19.56 8.62
CA ARG A 10 -6.31 19.15 7.37
C ARG A 10 -7.02 17.88 6.96
N ASN A 11 -7.87 17.98 5.94
CA ASN A 11 -8.40 16.85 5.23
C ASN A 11 -7.18 16.11 4.67
N ASP A 12 -6.71 15.13 5.44
CA ASP A 12 -5.52 14.36 5.14
C ASP A 12 -5.88 13.52 3.92
N HIS A 13 -5.58 14.03 2.73
CA HIS A 13 -5.76 13.31 1.47
C HIS A 13 -4.70 12.20 1.35
N SER A 14 -4.49 11.42 2.42
CA SER A 14 -3.59 10.28 2.47
C SER A 14 -3.93 9.26 1.38
N PHE A 15 -5.20 9.25 0.92
CA PHE A 15 -5.67 8.45 -0.20
C PHE A 15 -5.06 8.86 -1.56
N VAL A 16 -4.82 10.15 -1.79
CA VAL A 16 -4.21 10.63 -3.05
C VAL A 16 -2.72 10.29 -3.05
N LEU A 17 -2.03 10.46 -1.92
CA LEU A 17 -0.58 10.27 -1.81
C LEU A 17 -0.14 8.81 -1.99
N PHE A 18 -0.95 7.83 -1.60
CA PHE A 18 -0.56 6.42 -1.79
C PHE A 18 -0.93 5.88 -3.18
N LEU A 19 -1.79 6.56 -3.94
CA LEU A 19 -2.13 6.17 -5.31
C LEU A 19 -0.93 6.34 -6.26
N ASP A 20 -0.18 7.43 -6.10
CA ASP A 20 1.09 7.66 -6.80
C ASP A 20 2.12 6.57 -6.45
N SER A 21 2.15 6.17 -5.18
CA SER A 21 3.00 5.06 -4.72
C SER A 21 2.57 3.75 -5.39
N ALA A 22 1.28 3.43 -5.40
CA ALA A 22 0.75 2.24 -6.05
C ALA A 22 1.08 2.24 -7.55
N PHE A 23 0.97 3.38 -8.22
CA PHE A 23 1.31 3.50 -9.65
C PHE A 23 2.80 3.28 -9.91
N ALA A 24 3.68 3.87 -9.11
CA ALA A 24 5.12 3.64 -9.19
C ALA A 24 5.49 2.17 -8.97
N ILE A 25 4.80 1.48 -8.05
CA ILE A 25 4.96 0.04 -7.83
C ILE A 25 4.51 -0.74 -9.07
N ALA A 26 3.32 -0.45 -9.59
CA ALA A 26 2.74 -1.15 -10.73
C ALA A 26 3.64 -1.09 -11.97
N VAL A 27 4.19 0.09 -12.27
CA VAL A 27 5.14 0.27 -13.37
C VAL A 27 6.40 -0.58 -13.15
N ARG A 28 6.92 -0.62 -11.93
CA ARG A 28 8.17 -1.33 -11.60
C ARG A 28 8.00 -2.85 -11.57
N THR A 29 6.86 -3.35 -11.09
CA THR A 29 6.62 -4.78 -10.88
C THR A 29 5.80 -5.43 -12.01
N ARG A 30 5.27 -4.61 -12.93
CA ARG A 30 4.31 -5.02 -13.98
C ARG A 30 3.07 -5.73 -13.44
N GLN A 31 2.64 -5.35 -12.24
CA GLN A 31 1.41 -5.84 -11.63
C GLN A 31 0.26 -4.86 -11.87
N SER A 32 -0.97 -5.31 -11.61
CA SER A 32 -2.12 -4.43 -11.73
C SER A 32 -2.04 -3.28 -10.71
N ILE A 33 -2.59 -2.13 -11.05
CA ILE A 33 -2.65 -0.99 -10.12
C ILE A 33 -3.40 -1.37 -8.83
N TYR A 34 -4.38 -2.28 -8.91
CA TYR A 34 -5.15 -2.76 -7.76
C TYR A 34 -4.30 -3.57 -6.79
N ASP A 35 -3.47 -4.50 -7.30
CA ASP A 35 -2.55 -5.26 -6.45
C ASP A 35 -1.55 -4.32 -5.77
N CYS A 36 -1.02 -3.36 -6.52
CA CYS A 36 -0.07 -2.39 -6.00
C CYS A 36 -0.69 -1.41 -5.00
N LEU A 37 -2.00 -1.18 -5.07
CA LEU A 37 -2.75 -0.41 -4.08
C LEU A 37 -2.68 -1.08 -2.70
N TYR A 38 -2.91 -2.40 -2.65
CA TYR A 38 -2.83 -3.17 -1.41
C TYR A 38 -1.40 -3.27 -0.86
N VAL A 39 -0.39 -3.36 -1.74
CA VAL A 39 1.03 -3.31 -1.33
C VAL A 39 1.40 -1.95 -0.74
N ALA A 40 1.00 -0.86 -1.39
CA ALA A 40 1.24 0.51 -0.91
C ALA A 40 0.54 0.75 0.44
N LEU A 41 -0.70 0.29 0.58
CA LEU A 41 -1.44 0.35 1.84
C LEU A 41 -0.74 -0.44 2.95
N ALA A 42 -0.28 -1.67 2.69
CA ALA A 42 0.46 -2.47 3.65
C ALA A 42 1.75 -1.77 4.09
N ALA A 43 2.48 -1.15 3.16
CA ALA A 43 3.67 -0.37 3.48
C ALA A 43 3.35 0.85 4.38
N LEU A 44 2.28 1.59 4.07
CA LEU A 44 1.82 2.75 4.84
C LEU A 44 1.44 2.37 6.28
N LEU A 45 0.72 1.26 6.43
CA LEU A 45 0.27 0.75 7.74
C LEU A 45 1.35 -0.02 8.50
N LYS A 46 2.57 -0.15 7.95
CA LYS A 46 3.64 -1.02 8.47
C LYS A 46 3.18 -2.48 8.69
N GLY A 47 2.25 -2.93 7.85
CA GLY A 47 1.64 -4.26 7.89
C GLY A 47 2.13 -5.16 6.76
N LYS A 48 1.34 -6.22 6.49
CA LYS A 48 1.54 -7.14 5.38
C LYS A 48 0.24 -7.29 4.59
N MET A 49 0.36 -7.26 3.26
CA MET A 49 -0.68 -7.73 2.35
C MET A 49 -0.66 -9.25 2.35
N VAL A 50 -1.78 -9.86 2.76
CA VAL A 50 -2.00 -11.30 2.64
C VAL A 50 -2.62 -11.58 1.28
N THR A 51 -2.09 -12.53 0.53
CA THR A 51 -2.65 -12.93 -0.77
C THR A 51 -2.69 -14.44 -0.96
N ALA A 52 -3.75 -14.92 -1.61
CA ALA A 52 -3.85 -16.28 -2.13
C ALA A 52 -3.31 -16.39 -3.57
N ASP A 53 -3.07 -15.26 -4.24
CA ASP A 53 -2.49 -15.25 -5.58
C ASP A 53 -1.00 -15.58 -5.52
N ARG A 54 -0.68 -16.80 -5.93
CA ARG A 54 0.68 -17.31 -5.92
C ARG A 54 1.59 -16.59 -6.92
N LYS A 55 1.06 -16.24 -8.09
CA LYS A 55 1.83 -15.56 -9.14
C LYS A 55 2.23 -14.17 -8.67
N LEU A 56 1.27 -13.41 -8.12
CA LEU A 56 1.52 -12.09 -7.55
C LEU A 56 2.54 -12.18 -6.40
N TYR A 57 2.37 -13.14 -5.50
CA TYR A 57 3.33 -13.39 -4.43
C TYR A 57 4.75 -13.62 -4.95
N ASP A 58 4.93 -14.59 -5.86
CA ASP A 58 6.25 -14.96 -6.39
C ASP A 58 6.90 -13.81 -7.19
N ASP A 59 6.11 -13.00 -7.90
CA ASP A 59 6.60 -11.81 -8.61
C ASP A 59 7.01 -10.70 -7.62
N LEU A 60 6.23 -10.45 -6.56
CA LEU A 60 6.55 -9.45 -5.53
C LEU A 60 7.72 -9.86 -4.62
N GLN A 61 7.97 -11.16 -4.43
CA GLN A 61 9.14 -11.66 -3.71
C GLN A 61 10.46 -11.27 -4.37
N LYS A 62 10.46 -10.99 -5.68
CA LYS A 62 11.61 -10.49 -6.45
C LYS A 62 11.73 -8.97 -6.43
N SER A 63 10.82 -8.28 -5.74
CA SER A 63 10.76 -6.83 -5.64
C SER A 63 11.20 -6.33 -4.25
N PRO A 64 11.41 -5.03 -4.05
CA PRO A 64 11.64 -4.48 -2.71
C PRO A 64 10.48 -4.70 -1.73
N PHE A 65 9.29 -5.03 -2.23
CA PHE A 65 8.08 -5.21 -1.44
C PHE A 65 7.94 -6.60 -0.82
N LYS A 66 8.98 -7.44 -0.92
CA LYS A 66 8.99 -8.80 -0.36
C LYS A 66 8.63 -8.89 1.12
N LYS A 67 8.92 -7.85 1.91
CA LYS A 67 8.62 -7.81 3.35
C LYS A 67 7.16 -7.46 3.64
N GLN A 68 6.48 -6.88 2.67
CA GLN A 68 5.11 -6.38 2.76
C GLN A 68 4.09 -7.37 2.20
N VAL A 69 4.51 -8.55 1.71
CA VAL A 69 3.61 -9.56 1.17
C VAL A 69 3.83 -10.91 1.86
N VAL A 70 2.74 -11.63 2.11
CA VAL A 70 2.74 -12.99 2.67
C VAL A 70 1.69 -13.84 1.95
N SER A 71 2.00 -15.11 1.70
CA SER A 71 0.99 -16.03 1.16
C SER A 71 0.03 -16.46 2.26
N VAL A 72 -1.26 -16.59 1.93
CA VAL A 72 -2.25 -17.15 2.87
C VAL A 72 -1.86 -18.56 3.34
N ALA A 73 -1.14 -19.32 2.51
CA ALA A 73 -0.65 -20.66 2.85
C ALA A 73 0.42 -20.66 3.96
N ASP A 74 1.09 -19.52 4.18
CA ASP A 74 2.16 -19.37 5.19
C ASP A 74 1.62 -18.87 6.55
N ILE A 75 0.29 -18.66 6.67
CA ILE A 75 -0.37 -18.15 7.89
C ILE A 75 -1.02 -19.30 8.70
N GLY A 76 -0.73 -20.55 8.33
CA GLY A 76 -1.17 -21.77 9.03
C GLY A 76 -0.33 -22.12 10.24
#